data_AF-A0A8C9FX77-F1
#
_entry.id   AF-A0A8C9FX77-F1
#
_cell.length_a   1.000
_cell.length_b   1.000
_cell.length_c   1.000
_cell.angle_alpha   90.00
_cell.angle_beta   90.00
_cell.angle_gamma   90.00
#
_symmetry.space_group_name_H-M   'P 1'
#
loop_
_entity.id
_entity.type
_entity.pdbx_description
1 polymer ?
#
loop_
_entity_poly.entity_id
_entity_poly.type
_entity_poly.pdbx_seq_one_letter_code
_entity_poly.pdbx_strand_id
1 'polypeptide(L)' 'MRLLCVLFAVLLLFSMATPGYGQYKGTCKGHCASACNKKDEWTFHQSCKKKYCCLSPPKKGK' A
#
# COMPACT_ATOMS: atom_id res chain seq x y z
N MET A 1 -34.77 -21.55 6.62
CA MET A 1 -34.31 -20.49 5.70
C MET A 1 -33.85 -19.21 6.41
N ARG A 2 -34.59 -18.64 7.37
CA ARG A 2 -34.17 -17.41 8.09
C ARG A 2 -32.82 -17.49 8.80
N LEU A 3 -32.50 -18.62 9.45
CA LEU A 3 -31.23 -18.79 10.18
C LEU A 3 -30.00 -18.71 9.29
N LEU A 4 -30.06 -19.28 8.08
CA LEU A 4 -28.97 -19.23 7.10
C LEU A 4 -28.73 -17.79 6.61
N CYS A 5 -29.81 -17.03 6.41
CA CYS A 5 -29.71 -15.61 6.04
C CYS A 5 -29.03 -14.78 7.13
N VAL A 6 -29.35 -15.03 8.41
CA VAL A 6 -28.74 -14.31 9.54
C VAL A 6 -27.26 -14.65 9.66
N LEU A 7 -26.89 -15.94 9.58
CA LEU A 7 -25.50 -16.38 9.56
C LEU A 7 -24.70 -15.74 8.43
N PHE A 8 -25.28 -15.71 7.22
CA PHE A 8 -24.64 -15.12 6.06
C PHE A 8 -24.46 -13.60 6.20
N ALA A 9 -25.48 -12.90 6.72
CA ALA A 9 -25.40 -11.46 6.98
C ALA A 9 -24.31 -11.13 8.01
N VAL A 10 -24.20 -11.91 9.08
CA VAL A 10 -23.15 -11.73 10.10
C VAL A 10 -21.77 -11.98 9.49
N LEU A 11 -21.58 -13.07 8.76
CA LEU A 11 -20.31 -13.38 8.08
C LEU A 11 -19.88 -12.30 7.08
N LEU A 12 -20.82 -11.75 6.31
CA LEU A 12 -20.56 -10.64 5.40
C LEU A 12 -20.16 -9.37 6.13
N LEU A 13 -20.83 -9.02 7.24
CA LEU A 13 -20.48 -7.85 8.06
C LEU A 13 -19.07 -7.97 8.63
N PHE A 14 -18.69 -9.14 9.15
CA PHE A 14 -17.32 -9.40 9.62
C PHE A 14 -16.29 -9.35 8.48
N SER A 15 -16.66 -9.81 7.29
CA SER A 15 -15.77 -9.76 6.12
C SER A 15 -15.58 -8.33 5.59
N MET A 16 -16.64 -7.52 5.58
CA MET A 16 -16.60 -6.10 5.21
C MET A 16 -15.88 -5.23 6.25
N ALA A 17 -15.74 -5.72 7.49
CA ALA A 17 -14.92 -5.10 8.53
C ALA A 17 -13.42 -5.43 8.39
N THR A 18 -13.01 -6.18 7.36
CA THR A 18 -11.59 -6.18 6.98
C THR A 18 -11.26 -4.78 6.44
N PRO A 19 -10.26 -4.08 7.01
CA PRO A 19 -9.90 -2.75 6.55
C PRO A 19 -9.59 -2.86 5.06
N GLY A 20 -10.36 -2.14 4.23
CA GLY A 20 -10.29 -2.22 2.77
C GLY A 20 -8.84 -2.35 2.33
N TYR A 21 -8.50 -3.55 1.88
CA TYR A 21 -7.15 -3.98 1.53
C TYR A 21 -6.72 -3.21 0.28
N GLY A 22 -6.37 -1.94 0.45
CA GLY A 22 -6.29 -1.00 -0.66
C GLY A 22 -6.09 0.46 -0.25
N GLN A 23 -6.43 0.86 0.98
CA GLN A 23 -6.11 2.20 1.46
C GLN A 23 -4.69 2.26 2.02
N TYR A 24 -3.70 1.98 1.16
CA TYR A 24 -2.29 2.25 1.49
C TYR A 24 -2.05 3.75 1.42
N LYS A 25 -2.24 4.38 2.58
CA LYS A 25 -2.00 5.79 2.83
C LYS A 25 -0.50 6.07 2.77
N GLY A 26 -0.01 6.33 1.58
CA GLY A 26 1.39 6.67 1.32
C GLY A 26 1.73 6.28 -0.11
N THR A 27 1.63 7.22 -1.04
CA THR A 27 2.27 7.03 -2.34
C THR A 27 3.75 7.32 -2.13
N CYS A 28 4.61 6.39 -2.57
CA CYS A 28 6.04 6.66 -2.72
C CYS A 28 6.22 8.02 -3.40
N LYS A 29 6.87 8.99 -2.73
CA LYS A 29 7.10 10.35 -3.29
C LYS A 29 8.10 10.37 -4.46
N GLY A 30 8.63 9.22 -4.84
CA GLY A 30 9.57 9.03 -5.95
C GLY A 30 9.08 7.97 -6.91
N HIS A 31 10.00 7.09 -7.35
CA HIS A 31 9.69 6.04 -8.31
C HIS A 31 9.95 4.64 -7.72
N CYS A 32 9.16 3.65 -8.13
CA CYS A 32 9.35 2.27 -7.68
C CYS A 32 10.32 1.52 -8.59
N ALA A 33 11.47 1.08 -8.08
CA ALA A 33 12.44 0.30 -8.83
C ALA A 33 12.95 -0.91 -8.02
N SER A 34 13.42 -1.96 -8.72
CA SER A 34 14.04 -3.13 -8.07
C SER A 34 15.40 -2.80 -7.45
N ALA A 35 16.05 -1.75 -7.94
CA ALA A 35 17.25 -1.14 -7.35
C ALA A 35 17.21 0.37 -7.65
N CYS A 36 17.61 1.18 -6.68
CA CYS A 36 17.74 2.63 -6.84
C CYS A 36 19.15 3.00 -7.32
N ASN A 37 19.30 4.18 -7.93
CA ASN A 37 20.63 4.66 -8.30
C ASN A 37 21.45 4.96 -7.02
N LYS A 38 22.79 4.91 -7.09
CA LYS A 38 23.67 5.13 -5.93
C LYS A 38 23.46 6.48 -5.24
N LYS A 39 22.90 7.47 -5.96
CA LYS A 39 22.65 8.83 -5.48
C LYS A 39 21.21 9.02 -4.95
N ASP A 40 20.34 8.06 -5.17
CA ASP A 40 18.94 8.11 -4.73
C ASP A 40 18.82 7.51 -3.34
N GLU A 41 18.04 8.16 -2.48
CA GLU A 41 17.67 7.59 -1.20
C GLU A 41 16.60 6.52 -1.44
N TRP A 42 16.77 5.33 -0.87
CA TRP A 42 15.82 4.24 -1.05
C TRP A 42 15.08 3.97 0.25
N THR A 43 13.78 3.69 0.15
CA THR A 43 12.97 3.24 1.28
C THR A 43 12.05 2.10 0.89
N PHE A 44 11.68 1.26 1.84
CA PHE A 44 10.69 0.22 1.63
C PHE A 44 9.30 0.84 1.73
N HIS A 45 8.53 0.78 0.64
CA HIS A 45 7.16 1.27 0.63
C HIS A 45 6.21 0.20 0.10
N GLN A 46 5.14 -0.05 0.86
CA GLN A 46 4.14 -1.07 0.52
C GLN A 46 3.43 -0.80 -0.83
N SER A 47 3.35 0.46 -1.28
CA SER A 47 2.91 0.83 -2.63
C SER A 47 3.78 0.26 -3.75
N CYS A 48 5.07 0.08 -3.52
CA CYS A 48 5.99 -0.50 -4.50
C CYS A 48 5.98 -2.04 -4.47
N LYS A 49 5.08 -2.66 -3.68
CA LYS A 49 4.93 -4.11 -3.48
C LYS A 49 6.23 -4.75 -2.99
N LYS A 50 7.05 -5.27 -3.92
CA LYS A 50 8.35 -5.94 -3.66
C LYS A 50 9.54 -5.12 -4.16
N LYS A 51 9.31 -3.87 -4.58
CA LYS A 51 10.32 -2.94 -5.09
C LYS A 51 10.61 -1.85 -4.05
N TYR A 52 11.76 -1.22 -4.20
CA TYR A 52 12.16 -0.07 -3.41
C TYR A 52 11.50 1.20 -3.94
N CYS A 53 11.15 2.10 -3.03
CA CYS A 53 10.77 3.46 -3.36
C CYS A 53 12.05 4.30 -3.42
N CYS A 54 12.42 4.73 -4.61
CA CYS A 54 13.60 5.54 -4.88
C CYS A 54 13.21 7.01 -4.86
N LEU A 55 13.67 7.72 -3.84
CA LEU A 55 13.52 9.15 -3.66
C LEU A 55 14.71 9.81 -4.36
N SER A 56 14.42 10.65 -5.34
CA SER A 56 15.46 11.50 -5.90
C SER A 56 16.01 12.39 -4.78
N PRO A 57 17.34 12.56 -4.70
CA PRO A 57 17.93 13.46 -3.71
C PRO A 57 17.30 14.84 -3.89
N PRO A 58 17.07 15.59 -2.81
CA PRO A 58 16.52 16.93 -2.90
C PRO A 58 17.36 17.71 -3.91
N LYS A 59 16.75 18.12 -5.02
CA LYS A 59 17.40 18.98 -6.01
C LYS A 59 17.83 20.23 -5.26
N LYS A 60 19.12 20.31 -4.94
CA LYS A 60 19.73 21.51 -4.39
C LYS A 60 19.79 22.52 -5.54
N GLY A 61 18.73 23.30 -5.70
CA GLY A 61 18.61 24.40 -6.65
C GLY A 61 17.27 25.08 -6.41
N LYS A 62 17.21 26.33 -5.97
CA LYS A 62 18.01 27.49 -6.37
C LYS A 62 18.48 28.29 -5.16
#